data_AF-A0A5C8GGU2-F1
#
_entry.id   AF-A0A5C8GGU2-F1
#
_cell.length_a   1.000
_cell.length_b   1.000
_cell.length_c   1.000
_cell.angle_alpha   90.00
_cell.angle_beta   90.00
_cell.angle_gamma   90.00
#
_symmetry.space_group_name_H-M   'P 1'
#
loop_
_entity.id
_entity.type
_entity.pdbx_description
1 polymer ?
#
loop_
_entity_poly.entity_id
_entity_poly.type
_entity_poly.pdbx_seq_one_letter_code
_entity_poly.pdbx_strand_id
1 'polypeptide(L)'
;MKNSKNKKLFTYMVVGALVIALSISCKSNEEPEVNRLHSNHPPAGNYENSSGATATVTIKDGGCNIAGKAIDSGKKQQDYDVTITKWYRGDGSDFNSFNPRVGGNGEGKVTTPSGNTYFNVFYVSDGIISLSFEYNSVSYSALDLKKVN
;
A
#
# COMPACT_ATOMS: atom_id res chain seq x y z
N MET A 1 -24.73 -73.46 -24.84
CA MET A 1 -24.28 -72.51 -23.80
C MET A 1 -23.23 -71.57 -24.40
N LYS A 2 -23.54 -70.27 -24.56
CA LYS A 2 -22.62 -69.29 -25.16
C LYS A 2 -21.92 -68.53 -24.03
N ASN A 3 -20.61 -68.76 -23.89
CA ASN A 3 -19.73 -68.16 -22.90
C ASN A 3 -19.52 -66.66 -23.23
N SER A 4 -20.20 -65.79 -22.49
CA SER A 4 -20.05 -64.33 -22.59
C SER A 4 -19.17 -63.83 -21.44
N LYS A 5 -17.86 -64.01 -21.55
CA LYS A 5 -16.86 -63.52 -20.57
C LYS A 5 -16.15 -62.22 -20.98
N ASN A 6 -16.63 -61.51 -22.02
CA ASN A 6 -15.94 -60.31 -22.54
C ASN A 6 -16.76 -59.01 -22.49
N LYS A 7 -17.82 -58.93 -21.68
CA LYS A 7 -18.60 -57.67 -21.57
C LYS A 7 -18.16 -56.71 -20.47
N LYS A 8 -17.22 -57.09 -19.59
CA LYS A 8 -16.81 -56.27 -18.44
C LYS A 8 -15.53 -55.46 -18.65
N LEU A 9 -14.74 -55.73 -19.69
CA LEU A 9 -13.44 -55.04 -19.86
C LEU A 9 -13.57 -53.62 -20.42
N PHE A 10 -14.58 -53.37 -21.27
CA PHE A 10 -14.73 -52.07 -21.93
C PHE A 10 -15.33 -50.96 -21.05
N THR A 11 -16.05 -51.31 -19.98
CA THR A 11 -16.65 -50.30 -19.09
C THR A 11 -15.62 -49.73 -18.11
N TYR A 12 -14.62 -50.50 -17.68
CA TYR A 12 -13.60 -50.02 -16.74
C TYR A 12 -12.53 -49.13 -17.39
N MET A 13 -12.23 -49.35 -18.68
CA MET A 13 -11.23 -48.54 -19.39
C MET A 13 -11.74 -47.12 -19.71
N VAL A 14 -13.06 -46.94 -19.90
CA VAL A 14 -13.65 -45.61 -20.17
C VAL A 14 -13.81 -44.78 -18.88
N VAL A 15 -13.99 -45.44 -17.73
CA VAL A 15 -14.10 -44.75 -16.43
C VAL A 15 -12.71 -44.30 -15.91
N GLY A 16 -11.63 -44.98 -16.28
CA GLY A 16 -10.26 -44.61 -15.90
C GLY A 16 -9.73 -43.31 -16.51
N ALA A 17 -10.27 -42.89 -17.67
CA ALA A 17 -9.85 -41.66 -18.33
C ALA A 17 -10.61 -40.40 -17.82
N LEU A 18 -11.79 -40.57 -17.23
CA LEU A 18 -12.61 -39.44 -16.77
C LEU A 18 -12.15 -38.88 -15.41
N VAL A 19 -11.46 -39.68 -14.59
CA VAL A 19 -11.08 -39.30 -13.21
C VAL A 19 -9.76 -38.51 -13.14
N ILE A 20 -8.88 -38.62 -14.14
CA ILE A 20 -7.60 -37.88 -14.17
C ILE A 20 -7.79 -36.42 -14.66
N ALA A 21 -8.93 -36.10 -15.27
CA ALA A 21 -9.23 -34.74 -15.73
C ALA A 21 -9.91 -33.84 -14.69
N LEU A 22 -10.36 -34.39 -13.55
CA LEU A 22 -11.07 -33.63 -12.50
C LEU A 22 -10.14 -33.16 -11.35
N SER A 23 -8.90 -33.64 -11.29
CA SER A 23 -7.96 -33.32 -10.20
C SER A 23 -7.03 -32.13 -10.50
N ILE A 24 -7.13 -31.53 -11.69
CA ILE A 24 -6.37 -30.33 -12.09
C ILE A 24 -7.29 -29.17 -12.42
N SER A 25 -8.24 -28.87 -11.52
CA SER A 25 -8.85 -27.54 -11.55
C SER A 25 -9.37 -27.09 -10.19
N CYS A 26 -8.52 -27.16 -9.16
CA CYS A 26 -8.36 -25.98 -8.32
C CYS A 26 -7.49 -25.00 -9.11
N LYS A 27 -8.02 -24.47 -10.22
CA LYS A 27 -7.47 -23.27 -10.82
C LYS A 27 -7.75 -22.22 -9.75
N SER A 28 -6.71 -21.97 -8.96
CA SER A 28 -6.64 -20.83 -8.06
C SER A 28 -7.35 -19.68 -8.75
N ASN A 29 -8.50 -19.28 -8.20
CA ASN A 29 -9.19 -18.08 -8.62
C ASN A 29 -8.47 -16.88 -7.98
N GLU A 30 -7.14 -16.96 -7.83
CA GLU A 30 -6.30 -15.81 -7.54
C GLU A 30 -6.57 -14.83 -8.66
N GLU A 31 -7.27 -13.76 -8.28
CA GLU A 31 -7.30 -12.55 -9.06
C GLU A 31 -5.87 -12.24 -9.53
N PRO A 32 -5.71 -11.74 -10.77
CA PRO A 32 -4.38 -11.35 -11.25
C PRO A 32 -3.74 -10.47 -10.18
N GLU A 33 -2.49 -10.80 -9.81
CA GLU A 33 -1.76 -10.05 -8.81
C GLU A 33 -1.58 -8.62 -9.33
N VAL A 34 -2.46 -7.71 -8.89
CA VAL A 34 -2.40 -6.31 -9.29
C VAL A 34 -1.22 -5.69 -8.55
N ASN A 35 -0.20 -5.25 -9.27
CA ASN A 35 0.86 -4.46 -8.66
C ASN A 35 0.28 -3.12 -8.20
N ARG A 36 0.10 -2.98 -6.88
CA ARG A 36 -0.47 -1.79 -6.24
C ARG A 36 0.59 -0.75 -5.86
N LEU A 37 1.86 -1.01 -6.16
CA LEU A 37 2.97 -0.11 -5.85
C LEU A 37 3.35 0.76 -7.06
N HIS A 38 3.53 2.05 -6.83
CA HIS A 38 3.95 2.99 -7.88
C HIS A 38 4.86 4.10 -7.34
N SER A 39 5.61 4.73 -8.24
CA SER A 39 6.50 5.86 -7.94
C SER A 39 5.95 7.21 -8.41
N ASN A 40 4.65 7.29 -8.72
CA ASN A 40 3.99 8.58 -8.83
C ASN A 40 4.06 9.25 -7.46
N HIS A 41 4.53 10.48 -7.42
CA HIS A 41 4.79 11.23 -6.19
C HIS A 41 3.95 12.52 -6.19
N PRO A 42 3.64 13.09 -5.01
CA PRO A 42 3.08 14.43 -4.95
C PRO A 42 4.08 15.43 -5.57
N PRO A 43 3.60 16.55 -6.15
CA PRO A 43 4.47 17.57 -6.73
C PRO A 43 5.51 18.09 -5.75
N ALA A 44 6.74 18.35 -6.23
CA ALA A 44 7.75 19.03 -5.41
C ALA A 44 7.30 20.44 -5.03
N GLY A 45 7.60 20.88 -3.81
CA GLY A 45 7.29 22.21 -3.31
C GLY A 45 6.95 22.25 -1.83
N ASN A 46 6.55 23.44 -1.37
CA ASN A 46 6.14 23.67 0.00
C ASN A 46 4.63 23.46 0.13
N TYR A 47 4.20 23.01 1.30
CA TYR A 47 2.83 22.68 1.61
C TYR A 47 2.51 23.16 3.02
N GLU A 48 1.33 23.72 3.23
CA GLU A 48 0.91 24.23 4.53
C GLU A 48 -0.60 24.12 4.74
N ASN A 49 -1.02 24.31 5.99
CA ASN A 49 -2.42 24.52 6.35
C ASN A 49 -2.56 25.69 7.33
N SER A 50 -3.80 26.11 7.59
CA SER A 50 -4.11 27.21 8.51
C SER A 50 -3.81 26.91 9.98
N SER A 51 -3.53 25.64 10.33
CA SER A 51 -3.16 25.23 11.68
C SER A 51 -1.66 25.44 11.96
N GLY A 52 -0.85 25.74 10.94
CA GLY A 52 0.60 25.95 11.03
C GLY A 52 1.43 24.68 10.85
N ALA A 53 0.81 23.58 10.40
CA ALA A 53 1.52 22.38 10.00
C ALA A 53 2.09 22.59 8.59
N THR A 54 3.26 22.00 8.33
CA THR A 54 4.00 22.21 7.07
C THR A 54 4.56 20.91 6.52
N ALA A 55 4.76 20.86 5.20
CA ALA A 55 5.54 19.86 4.49
C ALA A 55 6.39 20.55 3.41
N THR A 56 7.57 20.02 3.15
CA THR A 56 8.41 20.32 1.99
C THR A 56 8.63 19.01 1.26
N VAL A 57 8.17 18.94 0.02
CA VAL A 57 8.34 17.78 -0.85
C VAL A 57 9.52 18.02 -1.78
N THR A 58 10.51 17.14 -1.71
CA THR A 58 11.67 17.11 -2.61
C THR A 58 11.71 15.79 -3.35
N ILE A 59 11.85 15.83 -4.68
CA ILE A 59 12.01 14.64 -5.52
C ILE A 59 13.47 14.53 -5.94
N LYS A 60 14.13 13.41 -5.62
CA LYS A 60 15.53 13.15 -5.97
C LYS A 60 15.74 11.66 -6.23
N ASP A 61 16.46 11.34 -7.30
CA ASP A 61 16.85 9.95 -7.66
C ASP A 61 15.66 8.96 -7.69
N GLY A 62 14.47 9.44 -8.08
CA GLY A 62 13.24 8.63 -8.12
C GLY A 62 12.58 8.37 -6.76
N GLY A 63 13.04 9.01 -5.69
CA GLY A 63 12.39 9.02 -4.36
C GLY A 63 11.75 10.36 -4.03
N CYS A 64 10.75 10.32 -3.15
CA CYS A 64 10.04 11.47 -2.61
C CYS A 64 10.38 11.67 -1.14
N ASN A 65 11.17 12.70 -0.83
CA ASN A 65 11.38 13.14 0.55
C ASN A 65 10.30 14.14 0.95
N ILE A 66 9.67 13.93 2.10
CA ILE A 66 8.66 14.80 2.69
C ILE A 66 9.11 15.11 4.12
N ALA A 67 9.43 16.37 4.39
CA ALA A 67 9.88 16.83 5.70
C ALA A 67 9.12 18.08 6.13
N GLY A 68 8.86 18.23 7.43
CA GLY A 68 8.12 19.39 7.91
C GLY A 68 7.73 19.29 9.38
N LYS A 69 6.67 20.03 9.75
CA LYS A 69 6.16 20.10 11.14
C LYS A 69 4.73 19.61 11.21
N ALA A 70 4.47 18.67 12.12
CA ALA A 70 3.13 18.21 12.49
C ALA A 70 2.77 18.75 13.88
N ILE A 71 1.47 18.76 14.19
CA ILE A 71 0.92 19.40 15.39
C ILE A 71 0.12 18.38 16.20
N ASP A 72 0.24 18.40 17.53
CA ASP A 72 -0.60 17.62 18.44
C ASP A 72 -1.88 18.37 18.86
N SER A 73 -2.76 17.72 19.63
CA SER A 73 -3.96 18.37 20.16
C SER A 73 -3.67 19.55 21.10
N GLY A 74 -2.46 19.62 21.65
CA GLY A 74 -1.97 20.71 22.50
C GLY A 74 -1.27 21.84 21.73
N LYS A 75 -1.29 21.81 20.39
CA LYS A 75 -0.61 22.77 19.51
C LYS A 75 0.92 22.74 19.60
N LYS A 76 1.50 21.68 20.16
CA LYS A 76 2.95 21.45 20.12
C LYS A 76 3.34 20.98 18.72
N GLN A 77 4.47 21.47 18.24
CA GLN A 77 5.02 21.09 16.95
C GLN A 77 6.06 19.98 17.12
N GLN A 78 6.05 19.05 16.18
CA GLN A 78 7.05 18.00 16.07
C GLN A 78 7.52 17.89 14.63
N ASP A 79 8.84 17.91 14.45
CA ASP A 79 9.48 17.69 13.16
C ASP A 79 9.32 16.23 12.71
N TYR A 80 9.15 16.05 11.41
CA TYR A 80 9.17 14.76 10.74
C TYR A 80 9.96 14.83 9.43
N ASP A 81 10.50 13.69 9.02
CA ASP A 81 11.25 13.50 7.78
C ASP A 81 11.07 12.04 7.34
N VAL A 82 10.56 11.86 6.13
CA VAL A 82 10.34 10.56 5.52
C VAL A 82 10.74 10.59 4.06
N THR A 83 11.34 9.50 3.58
CA THR A 83 11.61 9.29 2.16
C THR A 83 10.82 8.09 1.66
N ILE A 84 9.97 8.29 0.66
CA ILE A 84 9.06 7.29 0.10
C ILE A 84 9.49 7.02 -1.34
N THR A 85 9.79 5.77 -1.65
CA THR A 85 10.21 5.32 -2.99
C THR A 85 9.05 4.72 -3.78
N LYS A 86 8.12 4.04 -3.10
CA LYS A 86 6.88 3.56 -3.70
C LYS A 86 5.70 3.81 -2.78
N TRP A 87 4.61 4.25 -3.37
CA TRP A 87 3.32 4.43 -2.72
C TRP A 87 2.43 3.23 -3.03
N TYR A 88 1.58 2.89 -2.08
CA TYR A 88 0.52 1.92 -2.28
C TYR A 88 -0.78 2.61 -2.66
N ARG A 89 -1.44 2.12 -3.72
CA ARG A 89 -2.75 2.57 -4.17
C ARG A 89 -3.73 1.40 -4.23
N GLY A 90 -4.82 1.51 -3.47
CA GLY A 90 -5.91 0.52 -3.48
C GLY A 90 -6.70 0.54 -4.80
N ASP A 91 -7.43 -0.54 -5.06
CA ASP A 91 -8.25 -0.64 -6.27
C ASP A 91 -9.34 0.45 -6.29
N GLY A 92 -9.55 1.05 -7.47
CA GLY A 92 -10.50 2.14 -7.69
C GLY A 92 -10.29 3.41 -6.84
N SER A 93 -9.17 3.51 -6.10
CA SER A 93 -8.91 4.61 -5.17
C SER A 93 -7.95 5.63 -5.77
N ASP A 94 -8.15 6.92 -5.51
CA ASP A 94 -7.15 7.97 -5.79
C ASP A 94 -6.20 8.21 -4.61
N PHE A 95 -6.34 7.40 -3.57
CA PHE A 95 -5.65 7.54 -2.31
C PHE A 95 -4.35 6.74 -2.31
N ASN A 96 -3.24 7.45 -2.28
CA ASN A 96 -1.90 6.88 -2.26
C ASN A 96 -1.40 6.91 -0.82
N SER A 97 -0.86 5.80 -0.34
CA SER A 97 -0.55 5.61 1.07
C SER A 97 0.83 4.99 1.28
N PHE A 98 1.41 5.33 2.42
CA PHE A 98 2.66 4.77 2.90
C PHE A 98 2.58 4.58 4.41
N ASN A 99 2.95 3.39 4.87
CA ASN A 99 3.16 3.03 6.27
C ASN A 99 4.29 2.01 6.35
N PRO A 100 5.46 2.35 6.92
CA PRO A 100 6.62 1.47 6.99
C PRO A 100 6.62 0.52 8.20
N ARG A 101 5.48 0.34 8.87
CA ARG A 101 5.36 -0.51 10.07
C ARG A 101 4.68 -1.83 9.71
N VAL A 102 4.64 -2.77 10.66
CA VAL A 102 4.15 -4.13 10.43
C VAL A 102 2.70 -4.11 9.92
N GLY A 103 2.45 -4.79 8.80
CA GLY A 103 1.15 -4.77 8.11
C GLY A 103 0.87 -3.47 7.33
N GLY A 104 1.84 -2.56 7.27
CA GLY A 104 1.78 -1.33 6.49
C GLY A 104 2.00 -1.55 4.99
N ASN A 105 2.16 -0.46 4.26
CA ASN A 105 2.17 -0.43 2.80
C ASN A 105 3.16 0.59 2.24
N GLY A 106 3.43 0.49 0.93
CA GLY A 106 4.45 1.30 0.27
C GLY A 106 5.87 0.88 0.65
N GLU A 107 6.84 1.57 0.05
CA GLU A 107 8.27 1.37 0.27
C GLU A 107 8.93 2.71 0.59
N GLY A 108 9.81 2.73 1.59
CA GLY A 108 10.43 3.96 2.06
C GLY A 108 11.04 3.82 3.45
N LYS A 109 11.48 4.96 4.00
CA LYS A 109 12.16 5.06 5.28
C LYS A 109 11.76 6.35 5.99
N VAL A 110 11.39 6.24 7.25
CA VAL A 110 11.22 7.38 8.16
C VAL A 110 12.56 7.68 8.81
N THR A 111 13.05 8.91 8.67
CA THR A 111 14.27 9.40 9.29
C THR A 111 13.97 9.97 10.68
N THR A 112 12.90 10.76 10.81
CA THR A 112 12.46 11.32 12.10
C THR A 112 10.94 11.45 12.16
N PRO A 113 10.31 11.27 13.32
CA PRO A 113 10.90 10.72 14.56
C PRO A 113 11.24 9.23 14.42
N SER A 114 12.24 8.75 15.15
CA SER A 114 12.54 7.31 15.24
C SER A 114 11.70 6.61 16.31
N GLY A 115 11.51 5.30 16.22
CA GLY A 115 10.87 4.50 17.27
C GLY A 115 9.35 4.65 17.37
N ASN A 116 8.71 5.25 16.35
CA ASN A 116 7.26 5.36 16.30
C ASN A 116 6.58 4.02 16.02
N THR A 117 5.43 3.78 16.67
CA THR A 117 4.59 2.59 16.49
C THR A 117 3.85 2.62 15.14
N TYR A 118 3.50 3.83 14.70
CA TYR A 118 2.90 4.11 13.40
C TYR A 118 3.48 5.40 12.79
N PHE A 119 3.52 5.41 11.45
CA PHE A 119 3.80 6.59 10.65
C PHE A 119 3.05 6.44 9.33
N ASN A 120 1.96 7.19 9.18
CA ASN A 120 1.11 7.13 8.00
C ASN A 120 1.29 8.39 7.18
N VAL A 121 1.46 8.23 5.88
CA VAL A 121 1.47 9.33 4.92
C VAL A 121 0.49 9.01 3.82
N PHE A 122 -0.27 10.02 3.43
CA PHE A 122 -1.26 9.95 2.40
C PHE A 122 -1.11 11.12 1.46
N TYR A 123 -1.34 10.89 0.17
CA TYR A 123 -1.64 11.96 -0.75
C TYR A 123 -2.69 11.52 -1.77
N VAL A 124 -3.47 12.48 -2.23
CA VAL A 124 -4.46 12.31 -3.31
C VAL A 124 -3.99 13.02 -4.57
N SER A 125 -4.58 12.66 -5.72
CA SER A 125 -4.20 13.13 -7.06
C SER A 125 -4.14 14.67 -7.20
N ASP A 126 -4.95 15.40 -6.44
CA ASP A 126 -4.98 16.87 -6.41
C ASP A 126 -3.80 17.51 -5.65
N GLY A 127 -2.92 16.68 -5.10
CA GLY A 127 -1.71 17.10 -4.40
C GLY A 127 -1.92 17.38 -2.92
N ILE A 128 -3.10 17.13 -2.33
CA ILE A 128 -3.26 17.27 -0.87
C ILE A 128 -2.48 16.18 -0.16
N ILE A 129 -1.67 16.58 0.84
CA ILE A 129 -0.87 15.67 1.66
C ILE A 129 -1.43 15.67 3.08
N SER A 130 -1.60 14.47 3.63
CA SER A 130 -1.97 14.27 5.03
C SER A 130 -1.08 13.21 5.66
N LEU A 131 -0.61 13.44 6.88
CA LEU A 131 0.20 12.46 7.61
C LEU A 131 -0.09 12.48 9.11
N SER A 132 0.17 11.35 9.74
CA SER A 132 0.06 11.18 11.19
C SER A 132 1.11 10.20 11.70
N PHE A 133 1.66 10.48 12.87
CA PHE A 133 2.65 9.62 13.50
C PHE A 133 2.60 9.74 15.01
N GLU A 134 3.06 8.68 15.69
CA GLU A 134 3.33 8.72 17.13
C GLU A 134 4.75 9.21 17.39
N TYR A 135 4.95 10.00 18.44
CA TYR A 135 6.27 10.22 19.03
C TYR A 135 6.14 10.44 20.53
N ASN A 136 6.91 9.69 21.32
CA ASN A 136 6.85 9.73 22.79
C ASN A 136 5.42 9.57 23.33
N SER A 137 4.66 8.62 22.77
CA SER A 137 3.25 8.37 23.13
C SER A 137 2.29 9.53 22.89
N VAL A 138 2.70 10.52 22.09
CA VAL A 138 1.87 11.62 21.63
C VAL A 138 1.64 11.48 20.13
N SER A 139 0.40 11.65 19.70
CA SER A 139 0.03 11.65 18.28
C SER A 139 0.18 13.05 17.71
N TYR A 140 0.92 13.16 16.61
CA TYR A 140 1.05 14.39 15.83
C TYR A 140 0.44 14.18 14.44
N SER A 141 -0.15 15.24 13.89
CA SER A 141 -0.71 15.21 12.54
C SER A 141 -0.42 16.48 11.76
N ALA A 142 -0.29 16.32 10.45
CA ALA A 142 -0.30 17.42 9.50
C ALA A 142 -1.35 17.04 8.45
N LEU A 143 -2.54 17.63 8.57
CA LEU A 143 -3.72 17.26 7.78
C LEU A 143 -4.01 18.32 6.74
N ASP A 144 -4.49 17.88 5.58
CA ASP A 144 -4.98 18.71 4.49
C ASP A 144 -3.96 19.78 4.04
N LEU A 145 -2.68 19.40 4.00
CA LEU A 145 -1.62 20.29 3.56
C LEU A 145 -1.78 20.55 2.06
N LYS A 146 -1.90 21.83 1.71
CA LYS A 146 -2.05 22.28 0.32
C LYS A 146 -0.75 22.92 -0.14
N LYS A 147 -0.43 22.71 -1.41
CA LYS A 147 0.76 23.29 -2.01
C LYS A 147 0.69 24.81 -1.97
N VAL A 148 1.78 25.43 -1.54
CA VAL A 148 1.99 26.88 -1.57
C VAL A 148 2.69 27.21 -2.89
N ASN A 149 2.19 28.24 -3.58
CA ASN A 149 2.75 28.72 -4.85
C ASN A 149 4.03 29.53 -4.62
#